data_AF-A0A3D5WLZ6-F1
#
_entry.id   AF-A0A3D5WLZ6-F1
#
_cell.length_a   1.000
_cell.length_b   1.000
_cell.length_c   1.000
_cell.angle_alpha   90.00
_cell.angle_beta   90.00
_cell.angle_gamma   90.00
#
_symmetry.space_group_name_H-M   'P 1'
#
loop_
_entity.id
_entity.type
_entity.pdbx_description
1 polymer ?
#
loop_
_entity_poly.entity_id
_entity_poly.type
_entity_poly.pdbx_seq_one_letter_code
_entity_poly.pdbx_strand_id
1 'polypeptide(L)' 'KYEKWYGIKHQSPQFIKEAVYGLCEVNREDIKNARLIANPGCFPTCSTLSIYPMAKEGLIDMNTVIIDAKSGT' A
#
# COMPACT_ATOMS: atom_id res chain seq x y z
N LYS A 1 9.48 0.71 -11.16
CA LYS A 1 9.00 1.48 -9.97
C LYS A 1 9.85 1.16 -8.74
N TYR A 2 9.99 -0.10 -8.32
CA TYR A 2 10.84 -0.49 -7.18
C TYR A 2 12.26 0.09 -7.23
N GLU A 3 13.02 -0.21 -8.28
CA GLU A 3 14.44 0.19 -8.39
C GLU A 3 14.65 1.71 -8.35
N LYS A 4 13.68 2.47 -8.87
CA LYS A 4 13.69 3.95 -8.81
C LYS A 4 13.67 4.46 -7.37
N TRP A 5 12.87 3.84 -6.50
CA TRP A 5 12.70 4.28 -5.12
C TRP A 5 13.72 3.66 -4.15
N TYR A 6 14.15 2.43 -4.42
CA TYR A 6 15.06 1.69 -3.54
C TYR A 6 16.53 1.74 -3.97
N GLY A 7 16.84 2.23 -5.18
CA GLY A 7 18.22 2.37 -5.68
C GLY A 7 18.96 1.06 -5.93
N ILE A 8 18.27 -0.09 -5.82
CA ILE A 8 18.83 -1.42 -5.99
C ILE A 8 17.98 -2.25 -6.95
N LYS A 9 18.64 -3.18 -7.66
CA LYS A 9 17.95 -4.15 -8.53
C LYS A 9 17.13 -5.12 -7.69
N HIS A 10 15.87 -5.32 -8.05
CA HIS A 10 15.03 -6.30 -7.36
C HIS A 10 15.50 -7.72 -7.70
N GLN A 11 15.87 -8.51 -6.69
CA GLN A 11 16.48 -9.84 -6.92
C GLN A 11 15.47 -10.94 -7.24
N SER A 12 14.21 -10.76 -6.83
CA SER A 12 13.15 -11.77 -7.05
C SER A 12 11.90 -11.19 -7.72
N PRO A 13 12.02 -10.56 -8.90
CA PRO A 13 10.91 -9.85 -9.54
C PRO A 13 9.72 -10.77 -9.89
N GLN A 14 9.96 -12.07 -10.04
CA GLN A 14 8.92 -13.07 -10.28
C GLN A 14 7.85 -13.13 -9.18
N PHE A 15 8.20 -12.81 -7.93
CA PHE A 15 7.27 -12.83 -6.81
C PHE A 15 6.40 -11.58 -6.70
N ILE A 16 6.75 -10.49 -7.40
CA ILE A 16 5.97 -9.24 -7.36
C ILE A 16 4.53 -9.47 -7.84
N LYS A 17 4.35 -10.35 -8.83
CA LYS A 17 3.02 -10.66 -9.38
C LYS A 17 2.15 -11.50 -8.45
N GLU A 18 2.78 -12.30 -7.59
CA GLU A 18 2.08 -13.22 -6.67
C GLU A 18 1.77 -12.55 -5.32
N ALA A 19 2.61 -11.60 -4.89
CA ALA A 19 2.46 -10.98 -3.59
C ALA A 19 1.16 -10.18 -3.47
N VAL A 20 0.36 -10.48 -2.44
CA VAL A 20 -0.83 -9.70 -2.08
C VAL A 20 -0.43 -8.57 -1.14
N TYR A 21 -0.89 -7.34 -1.40
CA TYR A 21 -0.61 -6.21 -0.51
C TYR A 21 -1.44 -6.32 0.78
N GLY A 22 -0.77 -6.37 1.93
CA GLY A 22 -1.33 -6.77 3.22
C GLY A 22 -2.21 -5.73 3.93
N LEU A 23 -2.91 -4.84 3.21
CA LEU A 23 -3.87 -3.92 3.83
C LEU A 23 -5.21 -4.62 4.03
N CYS A 24 -5.42 -5.17 5.23
CA CYS A 24 -6.51 -6.08 5.57
C CYS A 24 -7.92 -5.55 5.25
N GLU A 25 -8.18 -4.27 5.46
CA GLU A 25 -9.49 -3.65 5.22
C GLU A 25 -9.85 -3.61 3.73
N VAL A 26 -8.83 -3.61 2.87
CA VAL A 26 -8.98 -3.48 1.41
C VAL A 26 -8.88 -4.84 0.72
N ASN A 27 -7.92 -5.69 1.12
CA ASN A 27 -7.57 -6.92 0.41
C ASN A 27 -7.91 -8.20 1.20
N ARG A 28 -8.90 -8.15 2.11
CA ARG A 28 -9.21 -9.25 3.04
C ARG A 28 -9.36 -10.62 2.37
N GLU A 29 -10.09 -10.69 1.26
CA GLU A 29 -10.37 -11.96 0.58
C GLU A 29 -9.14 -12.51 -0.15
N ASP A 30 -8.32 -11.64 -0.76
CA ASP A 30 -7.08 -12.05 -1.42
C ASP A 30 -6.04 -12.54 -0.39
N ILE A 31 -5.97 -11.87 0.76
CA ILE A 31 -5.05 -12.22 1.86
C ILE A 31 -5.30 -13.63 2.38
N LYS A 32 -6.57 -14.07 2.48
CA LYS A 32 -6.92 -15.43 2.98
C LYS A 32 -6.30 -16.54 2.13
N ASN A 33 -6.09 -16.28 0.85
CA ASN A 33 -5.58 -17.26 -0.12
C ASN A 33 -4.10 -17.00 -0.49
N ALA A 34 -3.48 -15.97 0.07
CA ALA A 34 -2.14 -15.53 -0.31
C ALA A 34 -1.05 -16.43 0.30
N ARG A 35 -0.15 -16.94 -0.55
CA ARG A 35 1.09 -17.60 -0.09
C ARG A 35 2.16 -16.59 0.31
N LEU A 36 2.14 -15.40 -0.30
CA LEU A 36 3.10 -14.32 -0.05
C LEU A 36 2.34 -13.01 0.18
N ILE A 37 2.56 -12.40 1.33
CA ILE A 37 1.94 -11.12 1.71
C ILE A 37 3.02 -10.04 1.79
N ALA A 38 2.83 -8.97 1.04
CA ALA A 38 3.63 -7.75 1.16
C ALA A 38 2.99 -6.83 2.20
N ASN A 39 3.40 -6.96 3.46
CA ASN A 39 2.85 -6.18 4.56
C ASN A 39 3.10 -4.66 4.33
N PRO A 40 2.07 -3.80 4.45
CA PRO A 40 2.23 -2.38 4.22
C PRO A 40 3.14 -1.72 5.26
N GLY A 41 3.78 -0.61 4.86
CA GLY A 41 4.51 0.26 5.79
C GLY A 41 3.55 1.05 6.68
N CYS A 42 4.04 1.55 7.81
CA CYS A 42 3.25 2.29 8.80
C CYS A 42 2.53 3.52 8.22
N PHE A 43 3.24 4.40 7.51
CA PHE A 43 2.64 5.59 6.90
C PHE A 43 1.66 5.25 5.76
N PRO A 44 1.98 4.36 4.80
CA PRO A 44 1.00 3.89 3.83
C PRO A 44 -0.29 3.35 4.46
N THR A 45 -0.21 2.61 5.56
CA THR A 45 -1.40 2.08 6.25
C THR A 45 -2.30 3.21 6.74
N CYS A 46 -1.79 4.15 7.56
CA CYS A 46 -2.63 5.23 8.10
C CYS A 46 -3.12 6.18 6.99
N SER A 47 -2.26 6.49 6.01
CA SER A 47 -2.58 7.34 4.86
C SER A 47 -3.71 6.74 4.03
N THR A 48 -3.58 5.47 3.65
CA THR A 48 -4.55 4.80 2.79
C THR A 48 -5.88 4.64 3.51
N LEU A 49 -5.88 4.14 4.75
CA LEU A 49 -7.14 3.97 5.50
C LEU A 49 -7.88 5.29 5.74
N SER A 50 -7.16 6.40 5.90
CA SER A 50 -7.79 7.72 6.11
C SER A 50 -8.55 8.22 4.88
N ILE A 51 -8.06 7.94 3.66
CA ILE A 51 -8.62 8.52 2.43
C ILE A 51 -9.33 7.51 1.54
N TYR A 52 -9.05 6.22 1.67
CA TYR A 52 -9.50 5.18 0.73
C TYR A 52 -11.01 5.16 0.52
N PRO A 53 -11.88 5.23 1.56
CA PRO A 53 -13.33 5.25 1.34
C PRO A 53 -13.77 6.46 0.52
N MET A 54 -13.26 7.65 0.85
CA MET A 54 -13.59 8.89 0.13
C MET A 54 -13.08 8.87 -1.30
N ALA A 55 -11.88 8.36 -1.52
CA ALA A 55 -11.29 8.21 -2.85
C ALA A 55 -12.06 7.20 -3.70
N LYS A 56 -12.46 6.07 -3.11
CA LYS A 56 -13.22 5.01 -3.78
C LYS A 56 -14.60 5.48 -4.23
N GLU A 57 -15.28 6.28 -3.41
CA GLU A 57 -16.58 6.85 -3.72
C GLU A 57 -16.50 8.17 -4.53
N GLY A 58 -15.28 8.62 -4.89
CA GLY A 58 -15.08 9.83 -5.72
C GLY A 58 -15.43 11.14 -5.02
N LEU A 59 -15.35 11.18 -3.68
CA LEU A 59 -15.76 12.33 -2.85
C LEU A 59 -14.64 13.38 -2.66
N ILE A 60 -13.41 13.08 -3.08
CA ILE A 60 -12.24 13.97 -2.95
C ILE A 60 -11.47 14.04 -4.28
N ASP A 61 -10.85 15.20 -4.55
CA ASP A 61 -9.88 15.32 -5.64
C ASP A 61 -8.54 14.72 -5.21
N MET A 62 -8.16 13.61 -5.86
CA MET A 62 -6.91 12.91 -5.57
C MET A 62 -5.66 13.73 -5.92
N ASN A 63 -5.78 14.80 -6.73
CA ASN A 63 -4.65 15.67 -7.08
C ASN A 63 -4.34 16.70 -5.99
N THR A 64 -5.21 16.87 -4.99
CA THR A 64 -5.06 17.89 -3.94
C THR A 64 -4.78 17.28 -2.56
N VAL A 65 -4.54 15.97 -2.47
CA VAL A 65 -4.32 15.28 -1.19
C VAL A 65 -2.92 15.63 -0.64
N ILE A 66 -2.89 16.17 0.57
CA ILE A 66 -1.67 16.44 1.33
C ILE A 66 -1.68 15.55 2.58
N ILE A 67 -0.59 14.82 2.82
CA ILE A 67 -0.44 13.95 3.99
C ILE A 67 0.73 14.46 4.84
N ASP A 68 0.41 14.90 6.05
CA ASP A 68 1.38 15.28 7.06
C ASP A 68 1.29 14.31 8.25
N ALA A 69 2.19 13.33 8.28
CA ALA A 69 2.19 12.22 9.22
C ALA A 69 3.37 12.29 10.21
N LYS A 70 3.14 11.86 11.45
CA LYS A 70 4.12 11.87 12.54
C LYS A 70 4.31 10.44 13.06
N SER A 71 5.51 10.13 13.53
CA SER A 71 5.84 8.85 14.17
C SER A 71 6.54 9.14 15.50
N GLY A 72 6.40 8.23 16.47
CA GLY A 72 7.13 8.30 17.73
C GLY A 72 8.65 8.14 17.53
N THR A 73 9.40 8.60 18.52
CA THR A 73 10.86 8.47 18.68
C THR A 73 11.20 7.52 19.81
#